data_AF-A0A625LAJ9-F1
#
_entry.id   AF-A0A625LAJ9-F1
#
_cell.length_a   1.000
_cell.length_b   1.000
_cell.length_c   1.000
_cell.angle_alpha   90.00
_cell.angle_beta   90.00
_cell.angle_gamma   90.00
#
_symmetry.space_group_name_H-M   'P 1'
#
loop_
_entity.id
_entity.type
_entity.pdbx_description
1 polymer ?
#
loop_
_entity_poly.entity_id
_entity_poly.type
_entity_poly.pdbx_seq_one_letter_code
_entity_poly.pdbx_strand_id
1 'polypeptide(L)'
;MNSADLSKILEEHKVWITSMRESGSRADLRGANLRGANLYGADLRGANLRGANLRGANLYGADLRGANLRGADLRGADLRGANLRGADLRGANLPDLTFVILGEKYFISITNGEYVRAGCQNHTVEEWRKYSKQEIAEMDGRKALKFYPRLLDIIDFYIGKGERPDWLASKEYADEVTE
;
A
#
# COMPACT_ATOMS: atom_id res chain seq x y z
N MET A 1 8.43 -11.68 -20.99
CA MET A 1 9.52 -12.29 -20.21
C MET A 1 9.03 -13.65 -19.74
N ASN A 2 9.87 -14.68 -19.71
CA ASN A 2 9.44 -15.99 -19.19
C ASN A 2 9.57 -16.03 -17.66
N SER A 3 9.03 -17.08 -17.02
CA SER A 3 9.04 -17.19 -15.56
C SER A 3 10.44 -17.37 -14.97
N ALA A 4 11.34 -18.06 -15.67
CA ALA A 4 12.69 -18.32 -15.16
C ALA A 4 13.53 -17.05 -15.11
N ASP A 5 13.44 -16.21 -16.15
CA ASP A 5 14.09 -14.90 -16.21
C ASP A 5 13.58 -14.00 -15.08
N LEU A 6 12.26 -13.98 -14.86
CA LEU A 6 11.64 -13.20 -13.80
C LEU A 6 12.13 -13.66 -12.42
N SER A 7 12.09 -14.97 -12.15
CA SER A 7 12.57 -15.52 -10.87
C SER A 7 14.03 -15.16 -10.62
N LYS A 8 14.89 -15.27 -11.63
CA LYS A 8 16.30 -14.87 -11.51
C LYS A 8 16.45 -13.39 -11.14
N ILE A 9 15.72 -12.50 -11.81
CA ILE A 9 15.73 -11.07 -11.49
C ILE A 9 15.27 -10.80 -10.05
N LEU A 10 14.23 -11.50 -9.60
CA LEU A 10 13.70 -11.34 -8.24
C LEU A 10 14.69 -11.83 -7.17
N GLU A 11 15.40 -12.94 -7.42
CA GLU A 11 16.42 -13.42 -6.48
C GLU A 11 17.63 -12.49 -6.41
N GLU A 12 18.12 -12.01 -7.56
CA GLU A 12 19.19 -11.00 -7.61
C GLU A 12 18.76 -9.71 -6.89
N HIS A 13 17.50 -9.31 -7.03
CA HIS A 13 16.95 -8.14 -6.37
C HIS A 13 16.82 -8.32 -4.87
N LYS A 14 16.40 -9.50 -4.42
CA LYS A 14 16.34 -9.86 -3.00
C LYS A 14 17.74 -9.78 -2.38
N VAL A 15 18.75 -10.35 -3.01
CA VAL A 15 20.16 -10.23 -2.58
C VAL A 15 20.58 -8.76 -2.53
N TRP A 16 20.23 -7.97 -3.54
CA TRP A 16 20.48 -6.52 -3.57
C TRP A 16 19.88 -5.77 -2.40
N ILE A 17 18.66 -6.13 -2.00
CA ILE A 17 18.02 -5.52 -0.84
C ILE A 17 18.66 -5.97 0.46
N THR A 18 18.87 -7.27 0.65
CA THR A 18 19.36 -7.83 1.93
C THR A 18 20.83 -7.54 2.19
N SER A 19 21.63 -7.36 1.14
CA SER A 19 23.04 -6.95 1.23
C SER A 19 23.21 -5.43 1.36
N MET A 20 22.14 -4.67 1.57
CA MET A 20 22.16 -3.21 1.62
C MET A 20 22.83 -2.58 0.39
N ARG A 21 22.58 -3.19 -0.79
CA ARG A 21 23.07 -2.78 -2.11
C ARG A 21 24.54 -3.09 -2.41
N GLU A 22 25.17 -3.97 -1.62
CA GLU A 22 26.57 -4.38 -1.83
C GLU A 22 26.72 -5.53 -2.84
N SER A 23 25.69 -6.35 -3.06
CA SER A 23 25.73 -7.52 -3.95
C SER A 23 24.37 -7.80 -4.59
N GLY A 24 24.33 -8.55 -5.69
CA GLY A 24 23.10 -8.76 -6.47
C GLY A 24 22.73 -7.54 -7.32
N SER A 25 21.57 -7.58 -7.96
CA SER A 25 21.15 -6.55 -8.91
C SER A 25 19.76 -6.01 -8.60
N ARG A 26 19.60 -4.68 -8.57
CA ARG A 26 18.29 -4.03 -8.52
C ARG A 26 17.42 -4.52 -9.69
N ALA A 27 16.19 -4.95 -9.42
CA ALA A 27 15.27 -5.39 -10.46
C ALA A 27 15.02 -4.29 -11.50
N ASP A 28 15.41 -4.55 -12.75
CA ASP A 28 15.08 -3.74 -13.91
C ASP A 28 14.07 -4.48 -14.79
N LEU A 29 12.82 -4.06 -14.66
CA LEU A 29 11.65 -4.64 -15.32
C LEU A 29 10.97 -3.58 -16.22
N ARG A 30 11.73 -2.60 -16.70
CA ARG A 30 11.23 -1.55 -17.61
C ARG A 30 10.60 -2.16 -18.85
N GLY A 31 9.35 -1.77 -19.14
CA GLY A 31 8.62 -2.26 -20.30
C GLY A 31 8.34 -3.77 -20.29
N ALA A 32 8.64 -4.48 -19.20
CA ALA A 32 8.47 -5.92 -19.15
C ALA A 32 6.99 -6.30 -19.28
N ASN A 33 6.71 -7.34 -20.06
CA ASN A 33 5.41 -7.99 -20.05
C ASN A 33 5.34 -8.99 -18.89
N LEU A 34 4.63 -8.59 -17.83
CA LEU A 34 4.38 -9.30 -16.58
C LEU A 34 2.87 -9.55 -16.37
N ARG A 35 2.10 -9.56 -17.46
CA ARG A 35 0.66 -9.80 -17.43
C ARG A 35 0.37 -11.15 -16.76
N GLY A 36 -0.45 -11.14 -15.72
CA GLY A 36 -0.80 -12.35 -14.97
C GLY A 36 0.34 -12.96 -14.15
N ALA A 37 1.48 -12.26 -14.00
CA ALA A 37 2.60 -12.79 -13.24
C ALA A 37 2.24 -12.95 -11.76
N ASN A 38 2.75 -14.00 -11.13
CA ASN A 38 2.66 -14.17 -9.69
C ASN A 38 3.84 -13.47 -9.01
N LEU A 39 3.54 -12.35 -8.34
CA LEU A 39 4.46 -11.52 -7.55
C LEU A 39 3.98 -11.39 -6.10
N TYR A 40 3.23 -12.39 -5.62
CA TYR A 40 2.75 -12.48 -4.25
C TYR A 40 3.90 -12.28 -3.26
N GLY A 41 3.77 -11.29 -2.37
CA GLY A 41 4.76 -10.99 -1.34
C GLY A 41 6.14 -10.59 -1.86
N ALA A 42 6.28 -10.29 -3.16
CA ALA A 42 7.58 -9.98 -3.73
C ALA A 42 8.17 -8.69 -3.12
N ASP A 43 9.45 -8.73 -2.77
CA ASP A 43 10.21 -7.55 -2.38
C ASP A 43 10.69 -6.83 -3.65
N LEU A 44 9.98 -5.78 -4.03
CA LEU A 44 10.23 -4.95 -5.21
C LEU A 44 10.63 -3.53 -4.80
N ARG A 45 11.24 -3.39 -3.62
CA ARG A 45 11.65 -2.10 -3.08
C ARG A 45 12.62 -1.40 -4.01
N GLY A 46 12.22 -0.22 -4.47
CA GLY A 46 12.99 0.52 -5.44
C GLY A 46 13.06 -0.14 -6.82
N ALA A 47 12.39 -1.25 -7.14
CA ALA A 47 12.46 -1.85 -8.47
C ALA A 47 12.09 -0.84 -9.58
N ASN A 48 12.65 -1.01 -10.78
CA ASN A 48 12.31 -0.18 -11.93
C ASN A 48 11.30 -0.92 -12.81
N LEU A 49 10.02 -0.57 -12.68
CA LEU A 49 8.87 -1.14 -13.39
C LEU A 49 8.26 -0.14 -14.38
N ARG A 50 9.02 0.90 -14.78
CA ARG A 50 8.52 1.95 -15.68
C ARG A 50 8.02 1.34 -16.99
N GLY A 51 6.76 1.62 -17.32
CA GLY A 51 6.11 1.13 -18.53
C GLY A 51 5.82 -0.38 -18.56
N ALA A 52 6.01 -1.10 -17.43
CA ALA A 52 5.72 -2.53 -17.39
C ALA A 52 4.22 -2.82 -17.55
N ASN A 53 3.89 -3.92 -18.21
CA ASN A 53 2.53 -4.45 -18.28
C ASN A 53 2.33 -5.44 -17.14
N LEU A 54 1.64 -5.03 -16.08
CA LEU A 54 1.30 -5.80 -14.88
C LEU A 54 -0.19 -6.16 -14.83
N ARG A 55 -0.90 -6.10 -15.96
CA ARG A 55 -2.34 -6.38 -15.99
C ARG A 55 -2.64 -7.76 -15.41
N GLY A 56 -3.56 -7.84 -14.46
CA GLY A 56 -3.95 -9.11 -13.83
C GLY A 56 -2.83 -9.78 -13.01
N ALA A 57 -1.70 -9.12 -12.75
CA ALA A 57 -0.65 -9.68 -11.92
C ALA A 57 -1.12 -9.81 -10.46
N ASN A 58 -0.69 -10.88 -9.79
CA ASN A 58 -0.87 -11.02 -8.35
C ASN A 58 0.26 -10.28 -7.63
N LEU A 59 -0.02 -9.12 -7.05
CA LEU A 59 0.90 -8.32 -6.23
C LEU A 59 0.46 -8.27 -4.77
N TYR A 60 -0.37 -9.23 -4.34
CA TYR A 60 -0.87 -9.28 -2.97
C TYR A 60 0.31 -9.29 -1.99
N GLY A 61 0.31 -8.35 -1.04
CA GLY A 61 1.35 -8.20 -0.03
C GLY A 61 2.74 -7.79 -0.56
N ALA A 62 2.88 -7.44 -1.85
CA ALA A 62 4.17 -7.05 -2.42
C ALA A 62 4.68 -5.73 -1.82
N ASP A 63 6.00 -5.64 -1.60
CA ASP A 63 6.65 -4.42 -1.14
C ASP A 63 7.16 -3.60 -2.33
N LEU A 64 6.42 -2.56 -2.71
CA LEU A 64 6.73 -1.67 -3.82
C LEU A 64 7.30 -0.32 -3.34
N ARG A 65 7.81 -0.24 -2.11
CA ARG A 65 8.30 1.03 -1.55
C ARG A 65 9.39 1.62 -2.44
N GLY A 66 9.21 2.88 -2.86
CA GLY A 66 10.18 3.57 -3.71
C GLY A 66 10.29 3.02 -5.14
N ALA A 67 9.45 2.07 -5.56
CA ALA A 67 9.50 1.52 -6.90
C ALA A 67 9.13 2.58 -7.96
N ASN A 68 9.76 2.51 -9.13
CA ASN A 68 9.40 3.34 -10.27
C ASN A 68 8.36 2.63 -11.12
N LEU A 69 7.10 3.03 -11.03
CA LEU A 69 5.95 2.47 -11.73
C LEU A 69 5.41 3.43 -12.81
N ARG A 70 6.19 4.44 -13.20
CA ARG A 70 5.74 5.45 -14.17
C ARG A 70 5.26 4.81 -15.46
N GLY A 71 4.05 5.13 -15.89
CA GLY A 71 3.48 4.58 -17.13
C GLY A 71 3.18 3.07 -17.09
N ALA A 72 3.30 2.40 -15.93
CA ALA A 72 2.98 0.97 -15.83
C ALA A 72 1.47 0.73 -15.95
N ASP A 73 1.08 -0.42 -16.49
CA ASP A 73 -0.32 -0.83 -16.61
C ASP A 73 -0.65 -1.91 -15.58
N LEU A 74 -1.29 -1.53 -14.48
CA LEU A 74 -1.68 -2.40 -13.36
C LEU A 74 -3.17 -2.76 -13.39
N ARG A 75 -3.90 -2.50 -14.48
CA ARG A 75 -5.34 -2.79 -14.52
C ARG A 75 -5.64 -4.26 -14.21
N GLY A 76 -6.56 -4.47 -13.27
CA GLY A 76 -6.94 -5.80 -12.79
C GLY A 76 -5.87 -6.51 -11.96
N ALA A 77 -4.74 -5.88 -11.64
CA ALA A 77 -3.78 -6.45 -10.70
C ALA A 77 -4.36 -6.49 -9.28
N ASP A 78 -3.98 -7.52 -8.52
CA ASP A 78 -4.30 -7.63 -7.11
C ASP A 78 -3.20 -6.93 -6.30
N LEU A 79 -3.45 -5.74 -5.79
CA LEU A 79 -2.55 -4.94 -4.96
C LEU A 79 -2.91 -5.03 -3.47
N ARG A 80 -3.82 -5.93 -3.06
CA ARG A 80 -4.26 -6.01 -1.67
C ARG A 80 -3.07 -6.23 -0.73
N GLY A 81 -2.96 -5.37 0.28
CA GLY A 81 -1.85 -5.36 1.24
C GLY A 81 -0.50 -4.91 0.69
N ALA A 82 -0.39 -4.57 -0.60
CA ALA A 82 0.85 -4.07 -1.17
C ALA A 82 1.27 -2.74 -0.54
N ASN A 83 2.58 -2.49 -0.47
CA ASN A 83 3.13 -1.26 0.09
C ASN A 83 3.61 -0.31 -1.02
N LEU A 84 2.81 0.70 -1.34
CA LEU A 84 3.11 1.69 -2.37
C LEU A 84 3.85 2.94 -1.84
N ARG A 85 4.33 2.93 -0.59
CA ARG A 85 4.92 4.12 0.03
C ARG A 85 6.14 4.62 -0.75
N GLY A 86 6.05 5.84 -1.26
CA GLY A 86 7.11 6.48 -2.04
C GLY A 86 7.28 5.92 -3.46
N ALA A 87 6.38 5.05 -3.93
CA ALA A 87 6.39 4.61 -5.31
C ALA A 87 6.05 5.76 -6.27
N ASP A 88 6.71 5.81 -7.43
CA ASP A 88 6.41 6.79 -8.48
C ASP A 88 5.36 6.23 -9.44
N LEU A 89 4.11 6.65 -9.24
CA LEU A 89 2.94 6.18 -10.00
C LEU A 89 2.53 7.13 -11.13
N ARG A 90 3.37 8.11 -11.50
CA ARG A 90 2.99 9.12 -12.51
C ARG A 90 2.67 8.44 -13.86
N GLY A 91 1.43 8.62 -14.32
CA GLY A 91 0.93 8.01 -15.56
C GLY A 91 0.69 6.51 -15.49
N ALA A 92 0.75 5.89 -14.31
CA ALA A 92 0.39 4.48 -14.15
C ALA A 92 -1.13 4.30 -14.23
N ASN A 93 -1.59 3.20 -14.83
CA ASN A 93 -3.00 2.80 -14.83
C ASN A 93 -3.22 1.83 -13.66
N LEU A 94 -3.72 2.32 -12.53
CA LEU A 94 -3.96 1.54 -11.32
C LEU A 94 -5.19 0.62 -11.47
N PRO A 95 -5.32 -0.45 -10.66
CA PRO A 95 -6.58 -1.15 -10.51
C PRO A 95 -7.69 -0.22 -10.02
N ASP A 96 -8.93 -0.57 -10.31
CA ASP A 96 -10.09 0.16 -9.79
C ASP A 96 -10.03 0.23 -8.25
N LEU A 97 -10.54 1.33 -7.70
CA LEU A 97 -10.54 1.59 -6.26
C LEU A 97 -9.16 1.52 -5.59
N THR A 98 -8.11 1.87 -6.34
CA THR A 98 -6.75 2.03 -5.80
C THR A 98 -6.35 3.50 -5.79
N PHE A 99 -6.04 4.01 -4.60
CA PHE A 99 -5.76 5.42 -4.36
C PHE A 99 -4.48 5.57 -3.55
N VAL A 100 -3.64 6.56 -3.91
CA VAL A 100 -2.53 7.00 -3.07
C VAL A 100 -2.81 8.44 -2.66
N ILE A 101 -2.94 8.67 -1.37
CA ILE A 101 -3.39 9.92 -0.78
C ILE A 101 -2.20 10.61 -0.12
N LEU A 102 -1.91 11.82 -0.58
CA LEU A 102 -0.76 12.62 -0.17
C LEU A 102 -1.21 13.82 0.65
N GLY A 103 -0.31 14.36 1.47
CA GLY A 103 -0.57 15.55 2.29
C GLY A 103 -1.23 15.26 3.64
N GLU A 104 -1.53 14.00 3.93
CA GLU A 104 -2.05 13.57 5.23
C GLU A 104 -0.90 13.31 6.23
N LYS A 105 -1.25 13.24 7.52
CA LYS A 105 -0.30 12.99 8.62
C LYS A 105 0.52 11.72 8.42
N TYR A 106 -0.12 10.67 7.92
CA TYR A 106 0.54 9.43 7.55
C TYR A 106 0.40 9.24 6.04
N PHE A 107 1.34 8.50 5.45
CA PHE A 107 1.14 7.98 4.11
C PHE A 107 -0.13 7.13 4.10
N ILE A 108 -1.04 7.41 3.17
CA ILE A 108 -2.26 6.63 3.00
C ILE A 108 -2.33 6.06 1.60
N SER A 109 -2.67 4.79 1.52
CA SER A 109 -3.10 4.18 0.27
C SER A 109 -4.29 3.27 0.51
N ILE A 110 -5.18 3.22 -0.47
CA ILE A 110 -6.25 2.25 -0.55
C ILE A 110 -5.97 1.37 -1.75
N THR A 111 -6.09 0.05 -1.62
CA THR A 111 -5.78 -0.91 -2.67
C THR A 111 -6.96 -1.83 -2.91
N ASN A 112 -7.37 -1.92 -4.18
CA ASN A 112 -8.50 -2.74 -4.66
C ASN A 112 -9.80 -2.53 -3.87
N GLY A 113 -10.00 -1.34 -3.29
CA GLY A 113 -11.18 -0.99 -2.48
C GLY A 113 -11.31 -1.72 -1.14
N GLU A 114 -10.35 -2.58 -0.79
CA GLU A 114 -10.48 -3.49 0.36
C GLU A 114 -9.48 -3.16 1.48
N TYR A 115 -8.22 -2.87 1.13
CA TYR A 115 -7.15 -2.63 2.12
C TYR A 115 -6.78 -1.16 2.17
N VAL A 116 -6.62 -0.65 3.40
CA VAL A 116 -6.15 0.70 3.68
C VAL A 116 -4.87 0.63 4.49
N ARG A 117 -3.84 1.28 3.96
CA ARG A 117 -2.58 1.51 4.67
C ARG A 117 -2.59 2.91 5.25
N ALA A 118 -2.24 3.04 6.52
CA ALA A 118 -1.97 4.30 7.20
C ALA A 118 -0.62 4.20 7.91
N GLY A 119 0.41 4.83 7.33
CA GLY A 119 1.79 4.72 7.82
C GLY A 119 2.31 3.28 7.70
N CYS A 120 2.60 2.64 8.84
CA CYS A 120 3.06 1.26 8.90
C CYS A 120 1.91 0.24 8.99
N GLN A 121 0.72 0.68 9.39
CA GLN A 121 -0.46 -0.16 9.57
C GLN A 121 -1.14 -0.41 8.24
N ASN A 122 -1.61 -1.63 8.00
CA ASN A 122 -2.31 -2.01 6.79
C ASN A 122 -3.33 -3.09 7.09
N HIS A 123 -4.59 -2.69 7.02
CA HIS A 123 -5.75 -3.47 7.44
C HIS A 123 -6.88 -3.24 6.45
N THR A 124 -7.87 -4.12 6.47
CA THR A 124 -9.07 -3.97 5.65
C THR A 124 -9.87 -2.75 6.08
N VAL A 125 -10.69 -2.22 5.16
CA VAL A 125 -11.66 -1.15 5.46
C VAL A 125 -12.57 -1.53 6.63
N GLU A 126 -12.96 -2.80 6.72
CA GLU A 126 -13.82 -3.28 7.80
C GLU A 126 -13.13 -3.28 9.16
N GLU A 127 -11.88 -3.75 9.23
CA GLU A 127 -11.09 -3.72 10.47
C GLU A 127 -10.89 -2.27 10.93
N TRP A 128 -10.55 -1.37 10.01
CA TRP A 128 -10.43 0.06 10.31
C TRP A 128 -11.71 0.69 10.84
N ARG A 129 -12.89 0.14 10.57
CA ARG A 129 -14.17 0.64 11.11
C ARG A 129 -14.52 0.04 12.46
N LYS A 130 -13.82 -1.00 12.89
CA LYS A 130 -14.14 -1.79 14.09
C LYS A 130 -13.11 -1.65 15.20
N TYR A 131 -11.96 -1.02 14.95
CA TYR A 131 -10.94 -0.85 15.98
C TYR A 131 -11.47 -0.11 17.21
N SER A 132 -11.12 -0.67 18.35
CA SER A 132 -11.28 -0.05 19.66
C SER A 132 -10.33 1.14 19.83
N LYS A 133 -10.68 2.01 20.78
CA LYS A 133 -9.83 3.13 21.20
C LYS A 133 -8.42 2.65 21.58
N GLN A 134 -8.31 1.54 22.31
CA GLN A 134 -7.04 0.99 22.75
C GLN A 134 -6.18 0.53 21.57
N GLU A 135 -6.73 -0.23 20.62
CA GLU A 135 -6.00 -0.71 19.45
C GLU A 135 -5.43 0.45 18.62
N ILE A 136 -6.22 1.53 18.45
CA ILE A 136 -5.73 2.74 17.78
C ILE A 136 -4.63 3.42 18.59
N ALA A 137 -4.76 3.51 19.91
CA ALA A 137 -3.74 4.06 20.78
C ALA A 137 -2.43 3.24 20.74
N GLU A 138 -2.50 1.93 20.57
CA GLU A 138 -1.32 1.06 20.47
C GLU A 138 -0.53 1.30 19.17
N MET A 139 -1.14 1.89 18.12
CA MET A 139 -0.47 2.13 16.84
C MET A 139 0.53 3.30 16.87
N ASP A 140 0.15 4.44 17.45
CA ASP A 140 0.99 5.65 17.58
C ASP A 140 0.48 6.59 18.71
N GLY A 141 -0.10 6.01 19.75
CA GLY A 141 -0.62 6.74 20.92
C GLY A 141 -1.66 7.79 20.56
N ARG A 142 -1.55 8.93 21.26
CA ARG A 142 -2.42 10.09 21.08
C ARG A 142 -2.39 10.63 19.64
N LYS A 143 -1.29 10.45 18.90
CA LYS A 143 -1.17 10.91 17.52
C LYS A 143 -2.10 10.12 16.59
N ALA A 144 -2.21 8.81 16.78
CA ALA A 144 -3.15 7.96 16.06
C ALA A 144 -4.59 8.29 16.45
N LEU A 145 -4.88 8.41 17.75
CA LEU A 145 -6.23 8.76 18.24
C LEU A 145 -6.78 10.07 17.66
N LYS A 146 -5.95 11.12 17.58
CA LYS A 146 -6.34 12.40 16.98
C LYS A 146 -6.55 12.31 15.46
N PHE A 147 -5.84 11.40 14.79
CA PHE A 147 -5.90 11.26 13.33
C PHE A 147 -6.99 10.30 12.87
N TYR A 148 -7.38 9.35 13.70
CA TYR A 148 -8.28 8.27 13.33
C TYR A 148 -9.64 8.71 12.77
N PRO A 149 -10.33 9.75 13.29
CA PRO A 149 -11.55 10.26 12.66
C PRO A 149 -11.30 10.74 11.22
N ARG A 150 -10.18 11.42 10.98
CA ARG A 150 -9.78 11.87 9.63
C ARG A 150 -9.50 10.68 8.71
N LEU A 151 -8.89 9.62 9.21
CA LEU A 151 -8.72 8.38 8.45
C LEU A 151 -10.07 7.80 8.02
N LEU A 152 -11.06 7.74 8.93
CA LEU A 152 -12.40 7.26 8.61
C LEU A 152 -13.12 8.16 7.60
N ASP A 153 -12.94 9.49 7.68
CA ASP A 153 -13.48 10.43 6.69
C ASP A 153 -12.92 10.16 5.27
N ILE A 154 -11.62 9.88 5.19
CA ILE A 154 -10.95 9.54 3.93
C ILE A 154 -11.51 8.23 3.37
N ILE A 155 -11.65 7.21 4.23
CA ILE A 155 -12.24 5.92 3.84
C ILE A 155 -13.67 6.13 3.33
N ASP A 156 -14.49 6.88 4.04
CA ASP A 156 -15.88 7.17 3.64
C ASP A 156 -15.96 7.92 2.31
N PHE A 157 -15.02 8.83 2.04
CA PHE A 157 -14.98 9.57 0.79
C PHE A 157 -14.67 8.67 -0.42
N TYR A 158 -13.68 7.78 -0.31
CA TYR A 158 -13.22 6.96 -1.44
C TYR A 158 -13.98 5.64 -1.60
N ILE A 159 -14.40 5.03 -0.49
CA ILE A 159 -14.99 3.68 -0.46
C ILE A 159 -16.48 3.71 -0.09
N GLY A 160 -17.01 4.88 0.27
CA GLY A 160 -18.39 5.06 0.67
C GLY A 160 -18.56 4.96 2.19
N LYS A 161 -19.65 5.56 2.69
CA LYS A 161 -19.96 5.58 4.12
C LYS A 161 -20.25 4.18 4.65
N GLY A 162 -19.93 3.98 5.91
CA GLY A 162 -20.26 2.77 6.67
C GLY A 162 -20.23 3.04 8.17
N GLU A 163 -20.39 1.99 8.95
CA GLU A 163 -20.35 2.07 10.41
C GLU A 163 -18.99 2.60 10.89
N ARG A 164 -19.03 3.30 12.03
CA ARG A 164 -17.86 3.84 12.72
C ARG A 164 -17.94 3.45 14.19
N PRO A 165 -16.81 3.36 14.91
CA PRO A 165 -16.85 2.98 16.31
C PRO A 165 -17.59 3.99 17.20
N ASP A 166 -18.50 3.51 18.04
CA ASP A 166 -19.33 4.36 18.92
C ASP A 166 -18.50 5.18 19.92
N TRP A 167 -17.31 4.69 20.30
CA TRP A 167 -16.43 5.38 21.24
C TRP A 167 -15.96 6.75 20.75
N LEU A 168 -16.04 7.02 19.44
CA LEU A 168 -15.76 8.32 18.85
C LEU A 168 -16.77 9.41 19.27
N ALA A 169 -17.98 9.01 19.68
CA ALA A 169 -19.00 9.91 20.21
C ALA A 169 -18.90 10.08 21.74
N SER A 170 -17.98 9.38 22.40
CA SER A 170 -17.84 9.45 23.86
C SER A 170 -17.19 10.76 24.33
N LYS A 171 -17.65 11.27 25.47
CA LYS A 171 -17.06 12.47 26.10
C LYS A 171 -15.59 12.24 26.48
N GLU A 172 -15.26 11.05 26.98
CA GLU A 172 -13.89 10.68 27.36
C GLU A 172 -12.92 10.81 26.19
N TYR A 173 -13.32 10.38 24.99
CA TYR A 173 -12.52 10.58 23.79
C TYR A 173 -12.36 12.07 23.46
N ALA A 174 -13.45 12.83 23.49
CA ALA A 174 -13.44 14.27 23.17
C ALA A 174 -12.45 15.04 24.06
N ASP A 175 -12.48 14.81 25.36
CA ASP A 175 -11.60 15.46 26.34
C ASP A 175 -10.11 15.12 26.05
N GLU A 176 -9.81 13.85 25.75
CA GLU A 176 -8.44 13.37 25.48
C GLU A 176 -7.84 13.92 24.17
N VAL A 177 -8.65 14.25 23.16
CA VAL A 177 -8.12 14.80 21.90
C VAL A 177 -8.00 16.33 21.89
N THR A 178 -8.71 17.02 22.78
CA THR A 178 -8.69 18.49 22.90
C THR A 178 -7.51 19.05 23.68
N GLU A 179 -6.97 18.31 24.64
CA GLU A 179 -5.72 18.62 25.38
C GLU A 179 -4.44 18.31 24.56
#